data_AF-A0A178B9D1-F1
#
_entry.id   AF-A0A178B9D1-F1
#
_cell.length_a   1.000
_cell.length_b   1.000
_cell.length_c   1.000
_cell.angle_alpha   90.00
_cell.angle_beta   90.00
_cell.angle_gamma   90.00
#
_symmetry.space_group_name_H-M   'P 1'
#
loop_
_entity.id
_entity.type
_entity.pdbx_description
1 polymer ?
#
loop_
_entity_poly.entity_id
_entity_poly.type
_entity_poly.pdbx_seq_one_letter_code
_entity_poly.pdbx_strand_id
1 'polypeptide(L)'
;MSKDPEIISGRMTGALTLYSGTFMRYALAVTPANYLLFGCHAINFSSQLVQGYRYLNYWNFGGRDAALAAKAKEGVAGAKETAREVGDKVKEVVGK
;
A
#
# COMPACT_ATOMS: atom_id res chain seq x y z
N MET A 1 -4.48 4.85 2.54
CA MET A 1 -4.19 3.67 1.69
C MET A 1 -3.34 4.00 0.46
N SER A 2 -3.21 5.27 0.07
CA SER A 2 -2.63 5.75 -1.19
C SER A 2 -1.10 5.68 -1.33
N LYS A 3 -0.37 5.17 -0.33
CA LYS A 3 1.10 5.05 -0.40
C LYS A 3 1.49 3.73 -1.05
N ASP A 4 2.55 3.77 -1.86
CA ASP A 4 3.06 2.61 -2.62
C ASP A 4 3.31 1.42 -1.67
N PRO A 5 2.78 0.23 -1.95
CA PRO A 5 3.00 -0.96 -1.12
C PRO A 5 4.49 -1.35 -0.95
N GLU A 6 5.39 -0.85 -1.80
CA GLU A 6 6.84 -1.08 -1.68
C GLU A 6 7.43 -0.57 -0.36
N ILE A 7 6.89 0.50 0.23
CA ILE A 7 7.43 1.08 1.48
C ILE A 7 7.09 0.25 2.74
N ILE A 8 6.23 -0.76 2.60
CA ILE A 8 5.76 -1.53 3.75
C ILE A 8 6.86 -2.49 4.20
N SER A 9 7.34 -2.33 5.44
CA SER A 9 8.28 -3.26 6.05
C SER A 9 7.57 -4.49 6.60
N GLY A 10 7.83 -5.66 6.00
CA GLY A 10 7.27 -6.94 6.45
C GLY A 10 7.67 -7.31 7.88
N ARG A 11 8.93 -7.08 8.28
CA ARG A 11 9.42 -7.38 9.64
C ARG A 11 8.72 -6.55 10.70
N MET A 12 8.57 -5.25 10.47
CA MET A 12 7.86 -4.36 11.38
C MET A 12 6.38 -4.73 11.47
N THR A 13 5.75 -4.99 10.33
CA THR A 13 4.34 -5.36 10.25
C THR A 13 4.07 -6.66 11.02
N GLY A 14 4.89 -7.70 10.81
CA GLY A 14 4.77 -8.95 11.57
C GLY A 14 4.96 -8.75 13.07
N ALA A 15 5.98 -7.98 13.48
CA ALA A 15 6.24 -7.70 14.88
C ALA A 15 5.06 -6.98 15.55
N LEU A 16 4.49 -5.94 14.92
CA LEU A 16 3.35 -5.19 15.47
C LEU A 16 2.06 -6.01 15.52
N THR A 17 1.86 -6.92 14.57
CA THR A 17 0.73 -7.86 14.57
C THR A 17 0.82 -8.79 15.79
N LEU A 18 1.98 -9.42 16.03
CA LEU A 18 2.18 -10.31 17.19
C LEU A 18 2.10 -9.55 18.52
N TYR A 19 2.72 -8.37 18.57
CA TYR A 19 2.62 -7.46 19.71
C TYR A 19 1.15 -7.18 20.05
N SER A 20 0.37 -6.69 19.07
CA SER A 20 -1.04 -6.34 19.29
C SER A 20 -1.87 -7.54 19.75
N GLY A 21 -1.66 -8.73 19.18
CA GLY A 21 -2.35 -9.95 19.61
C GLY A 21 -2.02 -10.34 21.07
N THR A 22 -0.76 -10.20 21.48
CA THR A 22 -0.33 -10.45 22.86
C THR A 22 -1.02 -9.50 23.84
N PHE A 23 -1.08 -8.21 23.51
CA PHE A 23 -1.74 -7.21 24.34
C PHE A 23 -3.26 -7.34 24.38
N MET A 24 -3.90 -7.82 23.31
CA MET A 24 -5.32 -8.18 23.32
C MET A 24 -5.59 -9.32 24.32
N ARG A 25 -4.75 -10.36 24.35
CA ARG A 25 -4.89 -11.45 25.33
C ARG A 25 -4.70 -10.94 26.75
N TYR A 26 -3.70 -10.11 26.99
CA TYR A 26 -3.44 -9.48 28.28
C TYR A 26 -4.64 -8.64 28.75
N ALA A 27 -5.21 -7.82 27.88
CA ALA A 27 -6.34 -6.94 28.20
C ALA A 27 -7.58 -7.71 28.73
N LEU A 28 -7.78 -8.95 28.27
CA LEU A 28 -8.86 -9.83 28.73
C LEU A 28 -8.49 -10.70 29.94
N ALA A 29 -7.18 -10.89 30.21
CA ALA A 29 -6.70 -11.74 31.30
C ALA A 29 -6.51 -10.99 32.63
N VAL A 30 -6.38 -9.67 32.60
CA VAL A 30 -6.29 -8.83 33.82
C VAL A 30 -7.65 -8.67 34.50
N THR A 31 -7.66 -8.52 35.83
CA THR A 31 -8.89 -8.31 36.62
C THR A 31 -8.84 -6.95 37.34
N PRO A 32 -9.82 -6.06 37.13
CA PRO A 32 -10.91 -6.16 36.16
C PRO A 32 -10.42 -6.09 34.70
N ALA A 33 -11.16 -6.69 33.77
CA ALA A 33 -10.80 -6.71 32.34
C ALA A 33 -10.79 -5.30 31.73
N ASN A 34 -9.82 -5.04 30.84
CA ASN A 34 -9.64 -3.71 30.23
C ASN A 34 -10.08 -3.70 28.75
N TYR A 35 -11.36 -3.42 28.53
CA TYR A 35 -11.95 -3.41 27.18
C TYR A 35 -11.45 -2.26 26.30
N LEU A 36 -11.04 -1.12 26.87
CA LEU A 36 -10.47 -0.01 26.10
C LEU A 36 -9.12 -0.40 25.51
N LEU A 37 -8.27 -1.04 26.31
CA LEU A 37 -6.97 -1.55 25.85
C LEU A 37 -7.18 -2.65 24.78
N PHE A 38 -8.13 -3.56 25.00
CA PHE A 38 -8.50 -4.56 24.00
C PHE A 38 -8.93 -3.91 22.67
N GLY A 39 -9.84 -2.93 22.71
CA GLY A 39 -10.34 -2.24 21.52
C GLY A 39 -9.22 -1.53 20.75
N CYS A 40 -8.33 -0.82 21.45
CA CYS A 40 -7.17 -0.18 20.85
C CYS A 40 -6.28 -1.19 20.10
N HIS A 41 -5.91 -2.28 20.76
CA HIS A 41 -5.06 -3.29 20.13
C HIS A 41 -5.78 -4.09 19.03
N ALA A 42 -7.10 -4.27 19.11
CA ALA A 42 -7.88 -4.90 18.05
C ALA A 42 -7.89 -4.07 16.77
N ILE A 43 -8.04 -2.75 16.87
CA ILE A 43 -7.96 -1.83 15.73
C ILE A 43 -6.54 -1.86 15.14
N ASN A 44 -5.51 -1.75 15.99
CA ASN A 44 -4.11 -1.80 15.55
C ASN A 44 -3.78 -3.12 14.85
N PHE A 45 -4.18 -4.26 15.43
CA PHE A 45 -4.00 -5.59 14.86
C PHE A 45 -4.67 -5.71 13.49
N SER A 46 -5.92 -5.28 13.37
CA SER A 46 -6.67 -5.32 12.11
C SER A 46 -5.99 -4.45 11.04
N SER A 47 -5.53 -3.25 11.41
CA SER A 47 -4.81 -2.35 10.51
C SER A 47 -3.50 -2.98 10.02
N GLN A 48 -2.79 -3.70 10.89
CA GLN A 48 -1.51 -4.33 10.58
C GLN A 48 -1.70 -5.59 9.73
N LEU A 49 -2.79 -6.34 9.91
CA LEU A 49 -3.16 -7.43 9.02
C LEU A 49 -3.47 -6.94 7.61
N VAL A 50 -4.22 -5.84 7.47
CA VAL A 50 -4.50 -5.25 6.15
C VAL A 50 -3.19 -4.78 5.48
N GLN A 51 -2.29 -4.14 6.22
CA GLN A 51 -0.97 -3.77 5.69
C GLN A 51 -0.13 -5.00 5.34
N GLY A 52 -0.17 -6.05 6.15
CA GLY A 52 0.48 -7.33 5.89
C GLY A 52 -0.03 -7.99 4.63
N TYR A 53 -1.35 -7.97 4.41
CA TYR A 53 -1.94 -8.45 3.17
C TYR A 53 -1.44 -7.67 1.96
N ARG A 54 -1.38 -6.33 2.04
CA ARG A 54 -0.83 -5.50 0.94
C ARG A 54 0.64 -5.84 0.66
N TYR A 55 1.43 -6.06 1.71
CA TYR A 55 2.83 -6.49 1.58
C TYR A 55 2.93 -7.85 0.89
N LEU A 56 2.17 -8.85 1.34
CA LEU A 56 2.15 -10.19 0.74
C LEU A 56 1.68 -10.14 -0.71
N ASN A 57 0.62 -9.39 -0.99
CA ASN A 57 0.11 -9.25 -2.34
C ASN A 57 1.16 -8.65 -3.29
N TYR A 58 1.87 -7.61 -2.85
CA TYR A 58 2.91 -6.98 -3.64
C TYR A 58 4.12 -7.89 -3.84
N TRP A 59 4.70 -8.41 -2.76
CA TRP A 59 5.99 -9.13 -2.82
C TRP A 59 5.89 -10.62 -3.14
N ASN A 60 4.76 -11.27 -2.84
CA ASN A 60 4.63 -12.73 -2.91
C ASN A 60 3.53 -13.21 -3.87
N PHE A 61 2.48 -12.41 -4.13
CA PHE A 61 1.35 -12.82 -4.99
C PHE A 61 1.32 -12.11 -6.36
N GLY A 62 2.46 -11.63 -6.86
CA GLY A 62 2.57 -11.04 -8.20
C GLY A 62 2.02 -9.62 -8.32
N GLY A 63 1.62 -8.98 -7.23
CA GLY A 63 1.16 -7.59 -7.22
C GLY A 63 2.25 -6.59 -7.65
N ARG A 64 3.54 -6.92 -7.43
CA ARG A 64 4.66 -6.13 -7.93
C ARG A 64 4.75 -6.13 -9.45
N ASP A 65 4.61 -7.30 -10.09
CA ASP A 65 4.66 -7.41 -11.55
C ASP A 65 3.47 -6.67 -12.18
N ALA A 66 2.28 -6.79 -11.59
CA ALA A 66 1.11 -6.03 -12.00
C ALA A 66 1.32 -4.51 -11.84
N ALA A 67 1.95 -4.07 -10.74
CA ALA A 67 2.26 -2.66 -10.51
C ALA A 67 3.31 -2.11 -11.49
N LEU A 68 4.35 -2.90 -11.81
CA LEU A 68 5.36 -2.54 -12.81
C LEU A 68 4.75 -2.47 -14.21
N ALA A 69 3.89 -3.43 -14.58
CA ALA A 69 3.17 -3.43 -15.84
C ALA A 69 2.20 -2.23 -15.97
N ALA A 70 1.53 -1.85 -14.87
CA ALA A 70 0.69 -0.66 -14.83
C ALA A 70 1.50 0.63 -15.00
N LYS A 71 2.60 0.80 -14.23
CA LYS A 71 3.50 1.96 -14.37
C LYS A 71 4.09 2.06 -15.78
N ALA A 72 4.44 0.94 -16.41
CA ALA A 72 4.92 0.92 -17.80
C ALA A 72 3.85 1.38 -18.80
N LYS A 73 2.60 0.93 -18.65
CA LYS A 73 1.48 1.36 -19.49
C LYS A 73 1.17 2.85 -19.34
N GLU A 74 1.20 3.38 -18.12
CA GLU A 74 1.01 4.80 -17.85
C GLU A 74 2.15 5.65 -18.45
N GLY A 75 3.40 5.22 -18.30
CA GLY A 75 4.55 5.90 -18.90
C GLY A 75 4.48 5.96 -20.43
N VAL A 76 4.03 4.87 -21.07
CA VAL A 76 3.81 4.83 -22.53
C VAL A 76 2.65 5.72 -22.95
N ALA A 77 1.55 5.75 -22.20
CA ALA A 77 0.41 6.62 -22.47
C ALA A 77 0.79 8.10 -22.36
N GLY A 78 1.50 8.48 -21.29
CA GLY A 78 2.00 9.85 -21.10
C GLY A 78 2.99 10.26 -22.19
N ALA A 79 3.94 9.40 -22.55
CA ALA A 79 4.87 9.69 -23.65
C ALA A 79 4.16 9.87 -25.00
N LYS A 80 3.10 9.09 -25.26
CA LYS A 80 2.30 9.19 -26.49
C LYS A 80 1.48 10.48 -26.52
N GLU A 81 0.98 10.92 -25.38
CA GLU A 81 0.27 12.20 -25.23
C GLU A 81 1.22 13.38 -25.47
N THR A 82 2.39 13.39 -24.82
CA THR A 82 3.41 14.45 -25.02
C THR A 82 3.90 14.50 -26.46
N ALA A 83 4.14 13.35 -27.10
CA ALA A 83 4.54 13.29 -28.50
C ALA A 83 3.48 13.85 -29.45
N ARG A 84 2.20 13.64 -29.13
CA ARG A 84 1.07 14.18 -29.92
C ARG A 84 0.97 15.70 -29.77
N GLU A 85 1.10 16.21 -28.55
CA GLU A 85 1.06 17.64 -28.27
C GLU A 85 2.24 18.41 -28.93
N VAL A 86 3.44 17.81 -28.91
CA VAL A 86 4.61 18.36 -29.64
C VAL A 86 4.38 18.33 -31.15
N GLY A 87 3.85 17.22 -31.68
CA GLY A 87 3.53 17.09 -33.10
C GLY A 87 2.52 18.13 -33.60
N ASP A 88 1.50 18.43 -32.79
CA ASP A 88 0.48 19.43 -33.11
C ASP A 88 1.06 20.86 -33.07
N LYS A 89 1.91 21.19 -32.07
CA LYS A 89 2.64 22.48 -32.02
C LYS A 89 3.58 22.67 -33.22
N VAL A 90 4.30 21.62 -33.64
CA VAL A 90 5.19 21.68 -34.80
C VAL A 90 4.40 21.93 -36.10
N LYS A 91 3.23 21.31 -36.26
CA LYS A 91 2.35 21.56 -37.41
C LYS A 91 1.80 22.98 -37.44
N GLU A 92 1.46 23.54 -36.28
CA GLU A 92 0.97 24.91 -36.17
C GLU A 92 2.05 25.94 -36.54
N VAL A 93 3.30 25.70 -36.15
CA VAL A 93 4.44 26.59 -36.45
C VAL A 93 4.90 26.48 -37.90
N VAL A 94 4.89 25.28 -38.50
CA VAL A 94 5.29 25.07 -39.90
C VAL A 94 4.19 25.46 -40.90
N GLY A 95 2.92 25.49 -40.46
CA GLY A 95 1.78 25.91 -41.26
C GLY A 95 1.54 27.43 -41.34
N LYS A 96 2.37 28.24 -40.67
CA LYS A 96 2.34 29.70 -40.66
C LYS A 96 3.54 30.27 -41.40
#